data_AF-A0A248KM09-F1
#
_entry.id   AF-A0A248KM09-F1
#
_cell.length_a   1.000
_cell.length_b   1.000
_cell.length_c   1.000
_cell.angle_alpha   90.00
_cell.angle_beta   90.00
_cell.angle_gamma   90.00
#
_symmetry.space_group_name_H-M   'P 1'
#
loop_
_entity.id
_entity.type
_entity.pdbx_description
1 polymer ?
#
loop_
_entity_poly.entity_id
_entity_poly.type
_entity_poly.pdbx_seq_one_letter_code
_entity_poly.pdbx_strand_id
1 'polypeptide(L)'
;MNTMTYKGYAAKIDYSDEDMCFIGRVAGIRDVIGFHADNVADLRKAFEEAVDDYIAYCKEQGREPLRPASGKISLRISPEVHSAINIAAEVSGKSVNQWINDTLSRAAHG
;
A
#
# COMPACT_ATOMS: atom_id res chain seq x y z
N MET A 1 11.62 -5.73 8.37
CA MET A 1 10.59 -5.02 9.16
C MET A 1 9.29 -5.77 8.95
N ASN A 2 8.65 -6.30 9.99
CA ASN A 2 7.40 -7.05 9.86
C ASN A 2 6.22 -6.09 10.01
N THR A 3 5.36 -6.03 8.99
CA THR A 3 4.19 -5.15 8.95
C THR A 3 2.93 -5.93 9.29
N MET A 4 2.05 -5.35 10.11
CA MET A 4 0.73 -5.92 10.39
C MET A 4 -0.15 -5.80 9.13
N THR A 5 -0.60 -6.93 8.61
CA THR A 5 -1.43 -7.01 7.39
C THR A 5 -2.70 -7.81 7.60
N TYR A 6 -3.76 -7.42 6.91
CA TYR A 6 -5.08 -8.08 6.91
C TYR A 6 -5.83 -7.76 5.62
N LYS A 7 -6.38 -8.78 4.94
CA LYS A 7 -7.12 -8.66 3.66
C LYS A 7 -6.43 -7.82 2.57
N GLY A 8 -5.09 -7.84 2.54
CA GLY A 8 -4.28 -7.08 1.58
C GLY A 8 -4.03 -5.62 1.97
N TYR A 9 -4.52 -5.18 3.13
CA TYR A 9 -4.20 -3.88 3.74
C TYR A 9 -3.03 -4.02 4.70
N ALA A 10 -2.28 -2.94 4.86
CA ALA A 10 -1.16 -2.83 5.79
C ALA A 10 -1.42 -1.72 6.79
N ALA A 11 -0.99 -1.91 8.04
CA ALA A 11 -1.04 -0.89 9.06
C ALA A 11 0.27 -0.08 9.11
N LYS A 12 0.13 1.24 9.27
CA LYS A 12 1.17 2.10 9.84
C LYS A 12 0.80 2.36 11.30
N ILE A 13 1.72 2.09 12.22
CA ILE A 13 1.49 2.21 13.66
C ILE A 13 2.51 3.19 14.23
N ASP A 14 2.03 4.15 15.00
CA ASP A 14 2.80 5.15 15.73
C ASP A 14 2.36 5.14 17.21
N TYR A 15 3.23 5.58 18.13
CA TYR A 15 2.87 5.79 19.53
C TYR A 15 2.41 7.23 19.74
N SER A 16 1.29 7.42 20.44
CA SER A 16 0.81 8.74 20.90
C SER A 16 1.20 8.93 22.36
N ASP A 17 2.06 9.91 22.62
CA ASP A 17 2.43 10.31 23.98
C ASP A 17 1.27 11.05 24.69
N GLU A 18 0.46 11.79 23.92
CA GLU A 18 -0.69 12.53 24.44
C GLU A 18 -1.80 11.58 24.93
N ASP A 19 -2.10 10.55 24.13
CA ASP A 19 -3.16 9.58 24.43
C ASP A 19 -2.63 8.33 25.16
N MET A 20 -1.32 8.24 25.36
CA MET A 20 -0.62 7.11 25.97
C MET A 20 -0.93 5.75 25.34
N CYS A 21 -1.24 5.71 24.05
CA CYS A 21 -1.66 4.50 23.33
C CYS A 21 -1.00 4.37 21.95
N PHE A 22 -1.18 3.21 21.31
CA PHE A 22 -0.80 3.03 19.91
C PHE A 22 -1.89 3.54 18.99
N ILE A 23 -1.53 4.37 18.02
CA ILE A 23 -2.41 4.84 16.95
C ILE A 23 -1.98 4.15 15.66
N GLY A 24 -2.92 3.47 15.03
CA GLY A 24 -2.74 2.85 13.73
C GLY A 24 -3.58 3.51 12.64
N ARG A 25 -3.05 3.49 11.42
CA ARG A 25 -3.79 3.87 10.21
C ARG A 25 -3.56 2.87 9.10
N VAL A 26 -4.57 2.67 8.26
CA VAL A 26 -4.41 1.88 7.03
C VAL A 26 -3.48 2.62 6.06
N ALA A 27 -2.42 1.94 5.64
CA ALA A 27 -1.41 2.47 4.74
C ALA A 27 -1.77 2.21 3.27
N GLY A 28 -1.34 3.13 2.40
CA GLY A 28 -1.43 2.95 0.94
C GLY A 28 -2.79 3.28 0.32
N ILE A 29 -3.74 3.84 1.09
CA ILE A 29 -5.05 4.26 0.58
C ILE A 29 -5.27 5.77 0.82
N ARG A 30 -6.16 6.37 0.03
CA ARG A 30 -6.52 7.80 0.19
C ARG A 30 -7.49 8.05 1.33
N ASP A 31 -8.34 7.08 1.64
CA ASP A 31 -9.30 7.18 2.74
C ASP A 31 -8.55 7.04 4.07
N VAL A 32 -8.85 7.90 5.04
CA VAL A 32 -8.20 7.86 6.35
C VAL A 32 -8.98 6.92 7.25
N ILE A 33 -8.47 5.69 7.39
CA ILE A 33 -9.01 4.69 8.31
C ILE A 33 -8.04 4.60 9.49
N GLY A 34 -8.51 5.04 10.66
CA GLY A 34 -7.74 5.04 11.90
C GLY A 34 -8.27 4.01 12.89
N PHE A 35 -7.39 3.52 13.75
CA PHE A 35 -7.69 2.65 14.88
C PHE A 35 -6.66 2.91 15.98
N HIS A 36 -6.96 2.54 17.23
CA HIS A 36 -6.04 2.71 18.34
C HIS A 36 -6.27 1.64 19.40
N ALA A 37 -5.26 1.37 20.22
CA ALA A 37 -5.37 0.50 21.38
C ALA A 37 -4.15 0.64 22.32
N ASP A 38 -4.31 0.18 23.56
CA ASP A 38 -3.27 0.27 24.59
C ASP A 38 -2.29 -0.91 24.56
N ASN A 39 -2.62 -1.97 23.81
CA ASN A 39 -1.76 -3.13 23.65
C ASN A 39 -1.85 -3.71 22.24
N VAL A 40 -0.85 -4.53 21.88
CA VAL A 40 -0.69 -5.07 20.52
C VAL A 40 -1.84 -6.00 20.11
N ALA A 41 -2.39 -6.78 21.04
CA ALA A 41 -3.47 -7.73 20.72
C ALA A 41 -4.76 -7.00 20.36
N ASP A 42 -5.12 -5.99 21.16
CA ASP A 42 -6.28 -5.15 20.89
C ASP A 42 -6.06 -4.26 19.67
N LEU A 43 -4.83 -3.80 19.43
CA LEU A 43 -4.50 -3.03 18.23
C LEU A 43 -4.70 -3.86 16.96
N ARG A 44 -4.33 -5.14 16.98
CA ARG A 44 -4.56 -6.08 15.88
C ARG A 44 -6.05 -6.25 15.62
N LYS A 45 -6.84 -6.43 16.68
CA LYS A 45 -8.29 -6.59 16.57
C LYS A 45 -8.95 -5.32 16.00
N ALA A 46 -8.60 -4.15 16.55
CA ALA A 46 -9.10 -2.86 16.10
C ALA A 46 -8.73 -2.58 14.63
N PHE A 47 -7.55 -3.01 14.18
CA PHE A 47 -7.16 -2.94 12.77
C PHE A 47 -8.06 -3.81 11.87
N GLU A 48 -8.30 -5.06 12.26
CA GLU A 48 -9.11 -5.99 11.46
C GLU A 48 -10.57 -5.52 11.37
N GLU A 49 -11.13 -5.02 12.48
CA GLU A 49 -12.46 -4.40 12.53
C GLU A 49 -12.54 -3.16 11.63
N ALA A 50 -11.57 -2.24 11.74
CA ALA A 50 -11.56 -1.03 10.92
C ALA A 50 -11.46 -1.31 9.41
N VAL A 51 -10.73 -2.35 9.01
CA VAL A 51 -10.66 -2.80 7.61
C VAL A 51 -11.98 -3.42 7.16
N ASP A 52 -12.62 -4.24 8.00
CA ASP A 52 -13.88 -4.89 7.67
C ASP A 52 -15.03 -3.89 7.55
N ASP A 53 -15.09 -2.92 8.47
CA ASP A 53 -16.03 -1.82 8.43
C ASP A 53 -15.85 -0.97 7.16
N TYR A 54 -14.60 -0.68 6.78
CA TYR A 54 -14.32 0.04 5.54
C TYR A 54 -14.82 -0.71 4.29
N ILE A 55 -14.55 -2.02 4.21
CA ILE A 55 -15.00 -2.83 3.08
C ILE A 55 -16.52 -2.90 3.04
N ALA A 56 -17.18 -3.05 4.19
CA ALA A 56 -18.63 -3.04 4.30
C ALA A 56 -19.21 -1.70 3.85
N TYR A 57 -18.67 -0.59 4.35
CA TYR A 57 -19.07 0.77 3.97
C TYR A 57 -18.92 1.01 2.46
N CYS A 58 -17.79 0.62 1.85
CA CYS A 58 -17.60 0.73 0.41
C CYS A 58 -18.69 -0.04 -0.36
N LYS A 59 -19.00 -1.26 0.07
CA LYS A 59 -20.04 -2.10 -0.54
C LYS A 59 -21.43 -1.46 -0.45
N GLU A 60 -21.79 -0.91 0.71
CA GLU A 60 -23.07 -0.21 0.92
C GLU A 60 -23.20 1.04 0.04
N GLN A 61 -22.11 1.76 -0.17
CA GLN A 61 -22.06 2.94 -1.04
C GLN A 61 -21.94 2.60 -2.54
N GLY A 62 -21.90 1.31 -2.92
CA GLY A 62 -21.69 0.88 -4.29
C GLY A 62 -20.32 1.27 -4.86
N ARG A 63 -19.32 1.47 -3.98
CA ARG A 63 -17.94 1.83 -4.34
C ARG A 63 -17.04 0.61 -4.17
N GLU A 64 -16.04 0.47 -5.04
CA GLU A 64 -15.00 -0.52 -4.81
C GLU A 64 -14.06 -0.01 -3.69
N PRO A 65 -13.73 -0.85 -2.68
CA PRO A 65 -12.75 -0.50 -1.67
C PRO A 65 -11.40 -0.21 -2.32
N LEU A 66 -10.74 0.88 -1.91
CA LEU A 66 -9.42 1.24 -2.42
C LEU A 66 -8.42 0.17 -2.00
N ARG A 67 -7.96 -0.64 -2.96
CA ARG A 67 -6.82 -1.51 -2.69
C ARG A 67 -5.54 -0.67 -2.62
N PRO A 68 -4.63 -0.96 -1.68
CA PRO A 68 -3.38 -0.22 -1.54
C PRO A 68 -2.45 -0.31 -2.76
N ALA A 69 -2.70 -1.23 -3.69
CA ALA A 69 -2.05 -1.25 -4.99
C ALA A 69 -3.04 -1.64 -6.10
N SER A 70 -3.20 -0.78 -7.09
CA SER A 70 -3.95 -1.06 -8.32
C SER A 70 -3.10 -1.74 -9.40
N GLY A 71 -1.80 -1.92 -9.15
CA GLY A 71 -0.80 -2.31 -10.14
C GLY A 71 -0.49 -1.21 -11.17
N LYS A 72 -1.13 -0.03 -11.07
CA LYS A 72 -0.90 1.12 -11.96
C LYS A 72 -0.07 2.16 -11.24
N ILE A 73 1.09 2.49 -11.80
CA ILE A 73 1.99 3.51 -11.27
C ILE A 73 2.09 4.62 -12.32
N SER A 74 1.67 5.84 -11.96
CA SER A 74 1.94 7.03 -12.76
C SER A 74 3.25 7.65 -12.29
N LEU A 75 4.25 7.66 -13.16
CA LEU A 75 5.60 8.15 -12.87
C LEU A 75 5.92 9.35 -13.75
N ARG A 76 6.44 10.42 -13.13
CA ARG A 76 7.10 11.51 -13.84
C ARG A 76 8.60 11.27 -13.74
N ILE A 77 9.24 11.07 -14.89
CA ILE A 77 10.68 10.84 -15.02
C ILE A 77 11.26 11.79 -16.08
N SER A 78 12.57 12.04 -16.05
CA SER A 78 13.21 12.87 -17.07
C SER A 78 13.17 12.17 -18.43
N PRO A 79 13.19 12.93 -19.54
CA PRO A 79 13.24 12.36 -20.89
C PRO A 79 14.42 11.41 -21.10
N GLU A 80 15.57 11.70 -20.46
CA GLU A 80 16.79 10.88 -20.52
C GLU A 80 16.56 9.50 -19.90
N VAL A 81 15.95 9.44 -18.70
CA VAL A 81 15.63 8.17 -18.03
C VAL A 81 14.58 7.40 -18.84
N HIS A 82 13.57 8.09 -19.37
CA HIS A 82 12.55 7.44 -20.23
C HIS A 82 13.18 6.83 -21.49
N SER A 83 14.12 7.54 -22.13
CA SER A 83 14.85 7.02 -23.29
C SER A 83 15.69 5.79 -22.95
N ALA A 84 16.42 5.83 -21.82
CA ALA A 84 17.21 4.69 -21.36
C ALA A 84 16.34 3.45 -21.07
N ILE A 85 15.15 3.64 -20.48
CA ILE A 85 14.19 2.56 -20.23
C ILE A 85 13.71 1.94 -21.56
N ASN A 86 13.38 2.75 -22.56
CA ASN A 86 12.94 2.24 -23.86
C ASN A 86 14.00 1.36 -24.53
N ILE A 87 15.25 1.82 -24.53
CA ILE A 87 16.38 1.06 -25.08
C ILE A 87 16.58 -0.24 -24.30
N ALA A 88 16.58 -0.18 -22.97
CA ALA A 88 16.79 -1.36 -22.14
C ALA A 88 15.67 -2.40 -22.30
N ALA A 89 14.43 -1.96 -22.45
CA ALA A 89 13.28 -2.82 -22.73
C ALA A 89 13.41 -3.49 -24.10
N GLU A 90 13.74 -2.73 -25.14
CA GLU A 90 13.92 -3.24 -26.50
C GLU A 90 15.07 -4.26 -26.61
N VAL A 91 16.24 -3.94 -26.05
CA VAL A 91 17.39 -4.86 -26.00
C VAL A 91 17.05 -6.16 -25.24
N SER A 92 16.18 -6.06 -24.23
CA SER A 92 15.71 -7.22 -23.46
C SER A 92 14.58 -8.00 -24.13
N GLY A 93 14.07 -7.55 -25.30
CA GLY A 93 12.93 -8.15 -25.98
C GLY A 93 11.61 -8.05 -25.21
N LYS A 94 11.47 -7.02 -24.36
CA LYS A 94 10.32 -6.83 -23.46
C LYS A 94 9.57 -5.55 -23.78
N SER A 95 8.28 -5.52 -23.45
CA SER A 95 7.57 -4.25 -23.37
C SER A 95 8.16 -3.39 -22.23
N VAL A 96 8.06 -2.06 -22.38
CA VAL A 96 8.51 -1.10 -21.36
C VAL A 96 7.89 -1.42 -19.99
N ASN A 97 6.59 -1.67 -19.94
CA ASN A 97 5.89 -2.00 -18.69
C ASN A 97 6.42 -3.30 -18.06
N GLN A 98 6.70 -4.32 -18.86
CA GLN A 98 7.24 -5.58 -18.36
C GLN A 98 8.67 -5.41 -17.85
N TRP A 99 9.52 -4.66 -18.56
CA TRP A 99 10.87 -4.36 -18.12
C TRP A 99 10.89 -3.58 -16.80
N ILE A 100 10.02 -2.57 -16.67
CA ILE A 100 9.84 -1.79 -15.45
C ILE A 100 9.37 -2.71 -14.30
N ASN A 101 8.35 -3.53 -14.54
CA ASN A 101 7.79 -4.41 -13.51
C ASN A 101 8.84 -5.43 -13.00
N ASP A 102 9.62 -6.03 -13.89
CA ASP A 102 10.69 -6.96 -13.53
C ASP A 102 11.78 -6.28 -12.69
N THR A 103 12.15 -5.06 -13.07
CA THR A 103 13.16 -4.26 -12.36
C THR A 103 12.67 -3.87 -10.97
N LEU A 104 11.44 -3.37 -10.86
CA LEU A 104 10.83 -3.02 -9.57
C LEU A 104 10.66 -4.25 -8.68
N SER A 105 10.24 -5.39 -9.24
CA SER A 105 10.09 -6.64 -8.48
C SER A 105 11.43 -7.11 -7.90
N ARG A 106 12.50 -7.06 -8.69
CA ARG A 106 13.86 -7.38 -8.20
C ARG A 106 14.32 -6.42 -7.11
N ALA A 107 14.05 -5.13 -7.25
CA ALA A 107 14.45 -4.14 -6.26
C ALA A 107 13.63 -4.23 -4.95
N ALA A 108 12.36 -4.62 -5.03
CA ALA A 108 11.47 -4.72 -3.88
C ALA A 108 11.60 -6.03 -3.09
N HIS A 109 12.08 -7.10 -3.74
CA HIS A 109 12.19 -8.45 -3.15
C HIS A 109 13.62 -9.01 -3.14
N GLY A 110 14.60 -8.22 -3.58
CA GLY A 110 16.02 -8.57 -3.60
C GLY A 110 16.79 -8.14 -2.37
#